data_AF-A0A9D4J471-F1
#
_entry.id   AF-A0A9D4J471-F1
#
_cell.length_a   1.000
_cell.length_b   1.000
_cell.length_c   1.000
_cell.angle_alpha   90.00
_cell.angle_beta   90.00
_cell.angle_gamma   90.00
#
_symmetry.space_group_name_H-M   'P 1'
#
loop_
_entity.id
_entity.type
_entity.pdbx_description
1 polymer ?
#
loop_
_entity_poly.entity_id
_entity_poly.type
_entity_poly.pdbx_seq_one_letter_code
_entity_poly.pdbx_strand_id
1 'polypeptide(L)'
;MQRLQERFGARELPATAQGRFQDVQQEVGVSLDDWSDRVLTLATTAFRDLPYAYATEQAVTKFCHGLLDKEAGKHVCLQLPTSMGDAMNMMRIYSHVQSA
;
A
#
# COMPACT_ATOMS: atom_id res chain seq x y z
N MET A 1 -20.89 -21.38 -23.20
CA MET A 1 -19.55 -21.08 -22.67
C MET A 1 -19.57 -20.11 -21.47
N GLN A 2 -20.54 -20.21 -20.55
CA GLN A 2 -20.58 -19.36 -19.33
C GLN A 2 -20.06 -20.08 -18.07
N ARG A 3 -19.99 -21.41 -18.06
CA ARG A 3 -19.65 -22.21 -16.86
C ARG A 3 -18.16 -22.52 -16.67
N LEU A 4 -17.30 -22.08 -17.60
CA LEU A 4 -15.84 -22.27 -17.54
C LEU A 4 -15.12 -21.06 -16.92
N GLN A 5 -15.69 -19.84 -17.04
CA GLN A 5 -15.15 -18.66 -16.37
C GLN A 5 -15.32 -18.72 -14.85
N GLU A 6 -16.33 -19.43 -14.34
CA GLU A 6 -16.53 -19.67 -12.91
C GLU A 6 -15.49 -20.64 -12.31
N ARG A 7 -14.86 -21.49 -13.13
CA ARG A 7 -13.90 -22.52 -12.67
C ARG A 7 -12.44 -22.17 -12.92
N PHE A 8 -12.14 -21.32 -13.91
CA PHE A 8 -10.78 -20.87 -14.23
C PHE A 8 -10.53 -19.39 -13.94
N GLY A 9 -11.57 -18.58 -13.73
CA GLY A 9 -11.45 -17.22 -13.22
C GLY A 9 -11.52 -17.24 -11.70
N ALA A 10 -10.59 -17.93 -11.03
CA ALA A 10 -10.50 -17.95 -9.57
C ALA A 10 -10.25 -16.52 -9.08
N ARG A 11 -11.35 -15.76 -8.91
CA ARG A 11 -11.33 -14.44 -8.32
C ARG A 11 -10.80 -14.66 -6.92
N GLU A 12 -9.61 -14.13 -6.66
CA GLU A 12 -8.94 -14.28 -5.39
C GLU A 12 -9.92 -14.05 -4.24
N LEU A 13 -9.89 -14.95 -3.26
CA LEU A 13 -10.68 -14.82 -2.04
C LEU A 13 -10.24 -13.54 -1.31
N PRO A 14 -11.18 -12.72 -0.81
CA PRO A 14 -10.83 -11.49 -0.10
C PRO A 14 -9.83 -11.71 1.03
N ALA A 15 -9.93 -12.83 1.76
CA ALA A 15 -8.99 -13.18 2.83
C ALA A 15 -7.55 -13.38 2.31
N THR A 16 -7.37 -13.99 1.14
CA THR A 16 -6.04 -14.14 0.52
C THR A 16 -5.49 -12.79 0.09
N ALA A 17 -6.34 -11.94 -0.50
CA ALA A 17 -5.95 -10.59 -0.92
C ALA A 17 -5.53 -9.73 0.28
N GLN A 18 -6.28 -9.83 1.38
CA GLN A 18 -5.97 -9.16 2.65
C GLN A 18 -4.67 -9.68 3.27
N GLY A 19 -4.44 -10.99 3.24
CA GLY A 19 -3.16 -11.57 3.69
C GLY A 19 -1.98 -11.01 2.89
N ARG A 20 -2.07 -10.99 1.56
CA ARG A 20 -1.03 -10.40 0.69
C ARG A 20 -0.82 -8.90 0.98
N PHE A 21 -1.89 -8.16 1.21
CA PHE A 21 -1.81 -6.77 1.61
C PHE A 21 -1.16 -6.59 3.00
N GLN A 22 -1.41 -7.48 3.96
CA GLN A 22 -0.80 -7.44 5.28
C GLN A 22 0.69 -7.77 5.24
N ASP A 23 1.11 -8.68 4.37
CA ASP A 23 2.50 -9.16 4.32
C ASP A 23 3.43 -8.31 3.45
N VAL A 24 2.88 -7.52 2.52
CA VAL A 24 3.71 -6.79 1.54
C VAL A 24 4.64 -5.77 2.22
N GLN A 25 5.88 -5.67 1.75
CA GLN A 25 6.85 -4.64 2.14
C GLN A 25 7.54 -4.11 0.87
N GLN A 26 8.10 -2.90 0.95
CA GLN A 26 8.94 -2.35 -0.09
C GLN A 26 10.22 -3.19 -0.18
N GLU A 27 10.52 -3.66 -1.39
CA GLU A 27 11.71 -4.44 -1.69
C GLU A 27 12.88 -3.51 -2.04
N VAL A 28 14.12 -4.02 -1.91
CA VAL A 28 15.32 -3.27 -2.28
C VAL A 28 15.27 -2.93 -3.77
N GLY A 29 15.52 -1.65 -4.10
CA GLY A 29 15.51 -1.16 -5.48
C GLY A 29 14.13 -0.76 -6.02
N VAL A 30 13.05 -0.98 -5.26
CA VAL A 30 11.71 -0.49 -5.63
C VAL A 30 11.60 0.99 -5.26
N SER A 31 11.19 1.83 -6.21
CA SER A 31 11.00 3.27 -5.98
C SER A 31 9.83 3.55 -5.04
N LEU A 32 9.77 4.77 -4.48
CA LEU A 32 8.62 5.19 -3.66
C LEU A 32 7.33 5.25 -4.47
N ASP A 33 7.40 5.67 -5.73
CA ASP A 33 6.24 5.75 -6.62
C ASP A 33 5.72 4.33 -6.91
N ASP A 34 6.58 3.40 -7.31
CA ASP A 34 6.20 1.99 -7.55
C ASP A 34 5.65 1.32 -6.28
N TRP A 35 6.24 1.64 -5.13
CA TRP A 35 5.75 1.17 -3.84
C TRP A 35 4.35 1.69 -3.54
N SER A 36 4.10 2.98 -3.76
CA SER A 36 2.79 3.59 -3.55
C SER A 36 1.71 2.97 -4.44
N ASP A 37 2.01 2.75 -5.71
CA ASP A 37 1.11 2.14 -6.70
C ASP A 37 0.79 0.68 -6.32
N ARG A 38 1.82 -0.07 -5.91
CA ARG A 38 1.65 -1.46 -5.46
C ARG A 38 0.73 -1.55 -4.26
N VAL A 39 0.90 -0.69 -3.26
CA VAL A 39 0.09 -0.71 -2.04
C VAL A 39 -1.36 -0.32 -2.33
N LEU A 40 -1.59 0.72 -3.14
CA LEU A 40 -2.94 1.12 -3.55
C LEU A 40 -3.67 0.01 -4.32
N THR A 41 -2.97 -0.66 -5.22
CA THR A 41 -3.50 -1.79 -6.01
C THR A 41 -3.89 -2.96 -5.10
N LEU A 42 -3.02 -3.32 -4.16
CA LEU A 42 -3.27 -4.40 -3.21
C LEU A 42 -4.42 -4.04 -2.26
N ALA A 43 -4.49 -2.80 -1.75
CA ALA A 43 -5.57 -2.36 -0.88
C ALA A 43 -6.93 -2.40 -1.59
N THR A 44 -6.99 -1.88 -2.82
CA THR A 44 -8.22 -1.89 -3.64
C THR A 44 -8.71 -3.32 -3.90
N THR A 45 -7.78 -4.26 -4.07
CA THR A 45 -8.11 -5.67 -4.26
C THR A 45 -8.55 -6.34 -2.94
N ALA A 46 -7.84 -6.06 -1.84
CA ALA A 46 -8.06 -6.63 -0.51
C ALA A 46 -9.37 -6.19 0.14
N PHE A 47 -9.77 -4.94 -0.12
CA PHE A 47 -10.94 -4.31 0.49
C PHE A 47 -12.01 -3.95 -0.55
N ARG A 48 -12.05 -4.67 -1.67
CA ARG A 48 -12.98 -4.42 -2.78
C ARG A 48 -14.47 -4.41 -2.41
N ASP A 49 -14.82 -5.07 -1.31
CA ASP A 49 -16.20 -5.19 -0.80
C ASP A 49 -16.50 -4.12 0.28
N LEU A 50 -15.55 -3.22 0.55
CA LEU A 50 -15.66 -2.10 1.50
C LEU A 50 -15.62 -0.75 0.76
N PRO A 51 -15.98 0.38 1.40
CA PRO A 51 -15.89 1.69 0.79
C PRO A 51 -14.47 2.03 0.31
N TYR A 52 -14.36 2.72 -0.81
CA TYR A 52 -13.06 3.11 -1.38
C TYR A 52 -12.18 3.90 -0.38
N ALA A 53 -12.80 4.78 0.40
CA ALA A 53 -12.12 5.54 1.46
C ALA A 53 -11.41 4.64 2.48
N TYR A 54 -12.01 3.50 2.83
CA TYR A 54 -11.39 2.52 3.72
C TYR A 54 -10.14 1.91 3.08
N ALA A 55 -10.22 1.49 1.81
CA ALA A 55 -9.06 0.94 1.11
C ALA A 55 -7.91 1.96 1.02
N THR A 56 -8.21 3.24 0.77
CA THR A 56 -7.17 4.29 0.73
C THR A 56 -6.54 4.54 2.09
N GLU A 57 -7.31 4.55 3.18
CA GLU A 57 -6.78 4.71 4.54
C GLU A 57 -5.85 3.55 4.93
N GLN A 58 -6.26 2.32 4.61
CA GLN A 58 -5.42 1.15 4.80
C GLN A 58 -4.14 1.26 3.97
N ALA A 59 -4.24 1.69 2.71
CA ALA A 59 -3.08 1.87 1.84
C ALA A 59 -2.08 2.88 2.40
N VAL A 60 -2.52 4.03 2.91
CA VAL A 60 -1.64 5.04 3.50
C VAL A 60 -0.90 4.47 4.72
N THR A 61 -1.63 3.80 5.60
CA THR A 61 -1.05 3.14 6.78
C THR A 61 -0.02 2.08 6.37
N LYS A 62 -0.37 1.27 5.37
CA LYS A 62 0.49 0.18 4.89
C LYS A 62 1.71 0.70 4.15
N PHE A 63 1.59 1.79 3.39
CA PHE A 63 2.70 2.46 2.75
C PHE A 63 3.77 2.82 3.78
N CYS A 64 3.39 3.51 4.86
CA CYS A 64 4.32 3.93 5.90
C CYS A 64 5.01 2.74 6.60
N HIS A 65 4.24 1.74 7.03
CA HIS A 65 4.78 0.59 7.75
C HIS A 65 5.59 -0.37 6.86
N GLY A 66 5.28 -0.43 5.58
CA GLY A 66 5.92 -1.33 4.64
C GLY A 66 7.19 -0.76 4.00
N LEU A 67 7.54 0.51 4.23
CA LEU A 67 8.77 1.12 3.69
C LEU A 67 10.03 0.33 4.04
N LEU A 68 11.02 0.41 3.15
CA LEU A 68 12.32 -0.21 3.35
C LEU A 68 13.10 0.48 4.48
N ASP A 69 13.11 1.81 4.47
CA ASP A 69 13.59 2.61 5.59
C ASP A 69 12.52 2.64 6.70
N LYS A 70 12.74 1.80 7.71
CA LYS A 70 11.81 1.65 8.83
C LYS A 70 11.73 2.89 9.72
N GLU A 71 12.80 3.66 9.82
CA GLU A 71 12.80 4.88 10.65
C GLU A 71 12.09 6.03 9.94
N ALA A 72 12.32 6.20 8.64
CA ALA A 72 11.55 7.13 7.82
C ALA A 72 10.05 6.78 7.85
N GLY A 73 9.71 5.49 7.70
CA GLY A 73 8.33 5.03 7.71
C GLY A 73 7.62 5.29 9.05
N LYS A 74 8.28 5.04 10.19
CA LYS A 74 7.76 5.40 11.51
C LYS A 74 7.57 6.91 11.64
N HIS A 75 8.55 7.70 11.23
CA HIS A 75 8.50 9.15 11.31
C HIS A 75 7.32 9.73 10.53
N VAL A 76 7.14 9.29 9.28
CA VAL A 76 5.99 9.71 8.45
C VAL A 76 4.67 9.21 9.04
N CYS A 77 4.60 7.97 9.53
CA CYS A 77 3.38 7.46 10.14
C CYS A 77 2.94 8.29 11.37
N LEU A 78 3.88 8.76 12.19
CA LEU A 78 3.60 9.61 13.35
C LEU A 78 3.08 11.00 12.99
N GLN A 79 3.30 11.45 11.75
CA GLN A 79 2.73 12.71 11.25
C GLN A 79 1.30 12.58 10.75
N LEU A 80 0.71 11.37 10.81
CA LEU A 80 -0.68 11.09 10.47
C LEU A 80 -1.08 11.60 9.07
N PRO A 81 -0.40 11.14 7.99
CA PRO A 81 -0.78 11.52 6.63
C PRO A 81 -2.22 11.11 6.32
N THR A 82 -2.97 12.02 5.71
CA THR A 82 -4.39 11.80 5.37
C THR A 82 -4.59 11.22 3.96
N SER A 83 -3.54 11.24 3.14
CA SER A 83 -3.56 10.75 1.77
C SER A 83 -2.21 10.16 1.37
N MET A 84 -2.20 9.38 0.28
CA MET A 84 -0.94 8.85 -0.27
C MET A 84 -0.01 9.99 -0.74
N GLY A 85 -0.59 11.05 -1.31
CA GLY A 85 0.17 12.23 -1.72
C GLY A 85 0.89 12.90 -0.54
N ASP A 86 0.20 13.04 0.59
CA ASP A 86 0.79 13.59 1.82
C ASP A 86 1.94 12.71 2.31
N ALA A 87 1.72 11.40 2.40
CA ALA A 87 2.74 10.44 2.84
C ALA A 87 3.99 10.47 1.94
N MET A 88 3.80 10.51 0.61
CA MET A 88 4.91 10.62 -0.33
C MET A 88 5.64 11.97 -0.21
N ASN A 89 4.92 13.07 -0.03
CA ASN A 89 5.54 14.38 0.17
C ASN A 89 6.38 14.42 1.46
N MET A 90 5.85 13.89 2.56
CA MET A 90 6.56 13.78 3.83
C MET A 90 7.84 12.92 3.70
N MET A 91 7.78 11.82 2.95
CA MET A 91 8.96 10.99 2.65
C MET A 91 10.02 11.75 1.85
N ARG A 92 9.61 12.54 0.84
CA ARG A 92 10.53 13.36 0.03
C ARG A 92 11.22 14.42 0.89
N ILE A 93 10.50 15.05 1.81
CA ILE A 93 11.04 16.02 2.77
C ILE A 93 12.04 15.34 3.71
N TYR A 94 11.68 14.19 4.29
CA TYR A 94 12.56 13.43 5.18
C TYR A 94 13.88 13.07 4.50
N SER A 95 13.82 12.57 3.26
CA SER A 95 15.00 12.24 2.45
C SER A 95 15.88 13.47 2.18
N HIS A 96 15.28 14.62 1.89
CA HIS A 96 16.04 15.87 1.70
C HIS A 96 16.75 16.30 2.99
N VAL A 97 16.08 16.21 4.14
CA VAL A 97 16.66 16.61 5.44
C VAL A 97 17.79 15.68 5.86
N GLN A 98 17.69 14.37 5.62
CA GLN A 98 18.78 13.44 5.94
C GLN A 98 19.99 13.55 5.01
N SER A 99 19.80 14.07 3.80
CA SER A 99 20.87 14.22 2.81
C SER A 99 21.61 15.57 2.92
N ALA A 100 21.15 16.45 3.80
CA ALA A 100 21.70 17.79 4.06
C ALA A 100 22.60 17.79 5.31
#